data_AF-A0A931X6R2-F1
#
_entry.id   AF-A0A931X6R2-F1
#
_cell.length_a   1.000
_cell.length_b   1.000
_cell.length_c   1.000
_cell.angle_alpha   90.00
_cell.angle_beta   90.00
_cell.angle_gamma   90.00
#
_symmetry.space_group_name_H-M   'P 1'
#
loop_
_entity.id
_entity.type
_entity.pdbx_description
1 polymer ?
#
loop_
_entity_poly.entity_id
_entity_poly.type
_entity_poly.pdbx_seq_one_letter_code
_entity_poly.pdbx_strand_id
1 'polypeptide(L)'
;MGHKGKRRRNGLQPTRSPWRSRALAALAVVVLVAGGAWWLWPTPEAEGGTPRLVVDRETVDLGNLAFETPTRASFTITNAGDGTLKISDVPRVKALEGC
;
A
#
# COMPACT_ATOMS: atom_id res chain seq x y z
N MET A 1 -52.00 47.29 -46.22
CA MET A 1 -51.21 47.70 -45.03
C MET A 1 -51.94 47.23 -43.78
N GLY A 2 -51.36 46.60 -42.75
CA GLY A 2 -49.96 46.27 -42.49
C GLY A 2 -49.87 45.27 -41.33
N HIS A 3 -49.10 44.19 -41.54
CA HIS A 3 -48.65 43.30 -40.48
C HIS A 3 -47.53 43.99 -39.68
N LYS A 4 -47.67 44.09 -38.35
CA LYS A 4 -46.51 44.24 -37.45
C LYS A 4 -46.70 43.42 -36.19
N GLY A 5 -46.34 42.14 -36.28
CA GLY A 5 -45.95 41.35 -35.12
C GLY A 5 -44.48 41.59 -34.83
N LYS A 6 -44.15 42.13 -33.64
CA LYS A 6 -42.81 42.00 -33.04
C LYS A 6 -42.95 41.84 -31.53
N ARG A 7 -43.17 40.60 -31.06
CA ARG A 7 -42.87 40.21 -29.67
C ARG A 7 -41.35 40.15 -29.52
N ARG A 8 -40.77 41.18 -28.90
CA ARG A 8 -39.39 41.12 -28.39
C ARG A 8 -39.37 40.16 -27.20
N ARG A 9 -38.82 38.96 -27.39
CA ARG A 9 -38.43 38.08 -26.28
C ARG A 9 -37.03 38.48 -25.83
N ASN A 10 -36.97 39.33 -24.81
CA ASN A 10 -35.75 39.57 -24.07
C ASN A 10 -35.47 38.39 -23.14
N GLY A 11 -34.23 37.92 -23.16
CA GLY A 11 -33.46 37.64 -21.95
C GLY A 11 -33.68 36.31 -21.26
N LEU A 12 -32.90 35.30 -21.65
CA LEU A 12 -32.37 34.31 -20.73
C LEU A 12 -30.91 34.05 -21.09
N GLN A 13 -30.05 35.05 -20.90
CA GLN A 13 -28.65 34.76 -20.62
C GLN A 13 -28.59 34.48 -19.11
N PRO A 14 -28.39 33.23 -18.67
CA PRO A 14 -28.19 32.98 -17.25
C PRO A 14 -26.93 33.73 -16.86
N THR A 15 -27.06 34.75 -16.01
CA THR A 15 -25.92 35.46 -15.48
C THR A 15 -25.15 34.43 -14.63
N ARG A 16 -24.08 33.88 -15.20
CA ARG A 16 -23.16 33.05 -14.44
C ARG A 16 -22.45 33.98 -13.47
N SER A 17 -23.03 34.10 -12.29
CA SER A 17 -22.43 34.82 -11.18
C SER A 17 -21.01 34.27 -10.97
N PRO A 18 -19.97 35.14 -11.04
CA PRO A 18 -18.58 34.70 -10.92
C PRO A 18 -18.29 34.09 -9.54
N TRP A 19 -19.16 34.34 -8.55
CA TRP A 19 -19.10 33.70 -7.25
C TRP A 19 -19.49 32.22 -7.33
N ARG A 20 -20.54 31.89 -8.10
CA ARG A 20 -20.98 30.50 -8.26
C ARG A 20 -19.93 29.66 -8.98
N SER A 21 -19.26 30.21 -10.00
CA SER A 21 -18.17 29.51 -10.68
C SER A 21 -16.94 29.34 -9.79
N ARG A 22 -16.57 30.35 -8.99
CA ARG A 22 -15.49 30.24 -8.00
C ARG A 22 -15.79 29.22 -6.91
N ALA A 23 -17.01 29.19 -6.39
CA ALA A 23 -17.44 28.21 -5.40
C ALA A 23 -17.40 26.78 -5.96
N LEU A 24 -17.85 26.58 -7.20
CA LEU A 24 -17.79 25.28 -7.87
C LEU A 24 -16.36 24.83 -8.15
N ALA A 25 -15.48 25.75 -8.56
CA ALA A 25 -14.07 25.44 -8.76
C ALA A 25 -13.37 25.04 -7.45
N ALA A 26 -13.63 25.77 -6.36
CA ALA A 26 -13.12 25.43 -5.04
C ALA A 26 -13.62 24.06 -4.57
N LEU A 27 -14.90 23.76 -4.77
CA LEU A 27 -15.48 22.45 -4.45
C LEU A 27 -14.81 21.32 -5.25
N ALA A 28 -14.61 21.52 -6.56
CA ALA A 28 -13.96 20.53 -7.42
C ALA A 28 -12.52 20.23 -6.97
N VAL A 29 -11.77 21.26 -6.56
CA VAL A 29 -10.42 21.08 -6.01
C VAL A 29 -10.47 20.28 -4.71
N VAL A 30 -11.39 20.58 -3.80
CA VAL A 30 -11.54 19.83 -2.54
C VAL A 30 -11.87 18.35 -2.82
N VAL A 31 -12.75 18.06 -3.77
CA VAL A 31 -13.11 16.68 -4.14
C VAL A 31 -11.91 15.95 -4.75
N LEU A 32 -11.13 16.60 -5.61
CA LEU A 32 -9.93 16.00 -6.21
C LEU A 32 -8.85 15.74 -5.16
N VAL A 33 -8.64 16.65 -4.22
CA VAL A 33 -7.68 16.47 -3.12
C VAL A 33 -8.13 15.35 -2.17
N ALA A 34 -9.41 15.34 -1.78
CA ALA A 34 -9.95 14.31 -0.89
C ALA A 34 -9.95 12.92 -1.55
N GLY A 35 -10.39 12.83 -2.81
CA GLY A 35 -10.38 11.58 -3.57
C GLY A 35 -8.97 11.08 -3.86
N GLY A 36 -8.05 11.99 -4.21
CA GLY A 36 -6.64 11.66 -4.39
C GLY A 36 -6.00 11.13 -3.11
N ALA A 37 -6.23 11.83 -1.98
CA ALA A 37 -5.74 11.39 -0.68
C ALA A 37 -6.28 10.00 -0.31
N TRP A 38 -7.59 9.76 -0.47
CA TRP A 38 -8.20 8.46 -0.17
C TRP A 38 -7.65 7.31 -1.03
N TRP A 39 -7.33 7.57 -2.31
CA TRP A 39 -6.73 6.57 -3.21
C TRP A 39 -5.26 6.27 -2.87
N LEU A 40 -4.54 7.26 -2.34
CA LEU A 40 -3.13 7.14 -1.96
C LEU A 40 -2.94 6.52 -0.57
N TRP A 41 -4.01 6.24 0.18
CA TRP A 41 -3.88 5.62 1.48
C TRP A 41 -3.56 4.13 1.36
N PRO A 42 -2.54 3.64 2.11
CA PRO A 42 -2.20 2.24 2.09
C PRO A 42 -3.39 1.42 2.56
N THR A 43 -3.80 0.44 1.75
CA THR A 43 -4.77 -0.56 2.19
C THR A 43 -4.15 -1.37 3.33
N PRO A 44 -4.85 -1.55 4.45
CA PRO A 44 -4.35 -2.41 5.52
C PRO A 44 -4.06 -3.80 4.93
N GLU A 45 -2.85 -4.30 5.15
CA GLU A 45 -2.51 -5.69 4.83
C GLU A 45 -3.54 -6.58 5.53
N ALA A 46 -4.06 -7.60 4.84
CA ALA A 46 -5.02 -8.51 5.43
C ALA A 46 -4.32 -9.31 6.54
N GLU A 47 -4.39 -8.81 7.78
CA GLU A 47 -3.93 -9.48 9.00
C GLU A 47 -4.93 -10.58 9.43
N GLY A 48 -5.28 -11.46 8.49
CA GLY A 48 -6.04 -12.67 8.78
C GLY A 48 -5.10 -13.85 9.05
N GLY A 49 -5.52 -14.79 9.89
CA GLY A 49 -4.78 -16.02 10.19
C GLY A 49 -3.73 -15.88 11.29
N THR A 50 -3.16 -17.01 11.72
CA THR A 50 -2.07 -17.08 12.69
C THR A 50 -0.80 -17.51 11.96
N PRO A 51 0.25 -16.65 11.89
CA PRO A 51 1.52 -17.08 11.31
C PRO A 51 2.17 -18.13 12.20
N ARG A 52 2.84 -19.11 11.58
CA ARG A 52 3.57 -20.15 12.31
C ARG A 52 4.92 -20.39 11.68
N LEU A 53 5.98 -20.00 12.36
CA LEU A 53 7.35 -20.21 11.90
C LEU A 53 7.81 -21.64 12.25
N VAL A 54 8.32 -22.35 11.25
CA VAL A 54 8.96 -23.66 11.41
C VAL A 54 10.32 -23.62 10.72
N VAL A 55 11.34 -24.18 11.36
CA VAL A 55 12.65 -24.42 10.75
C VAL A 55 12.80 -25.90 10.41
N ASP A 56 13.50 -26.20 9.31
CA ASP A 56 13.78 -27.59 8.92
C ASP A 56 14.79 -28.27 9.85
N ARG A 57 15.66 -27.48 10.49
CA ARG A 57 16.61 -27.93 11.52
C ARG A 57 16.99 -26.77 12.45
N GLU A 58 17.11 -27.07 13.74
CA GLU A 58 17.59 -26.11 14.75
C GLU A 58 19.11 -26.14 14.94
N THR A 59 19.76 -27.23 14.52
CA THR A 59 21.22 -27.42 14.60
C THR A 59 21.74 -27.93 13.27
N VAL A 60 22.88 -27.39 12.84
CA VAL A 60 23.63 -27.87 11.68
C VAL A 60 25.00 -28.31 12.17
N ASP A 61 25.23 -29.62 12.19
CA ASP A 61 26.56 -30.17 12.45
C ASP A 61 27.41 -30.04 11.18
N LEU A 62 28.54 -29.36 11.30
CA LEU A 62 29.50 -29.17 10.22
C LEU A 62 30.55 -30.29 10.17
N GLY A 63 30.60 -31.15 11.19
CA GLY A 63 31.61 -32.18 11.36
C GLY A 63 33.01 -31.60 11.57
N ASN A 64 34.02 -32.38 11.16
CA ASN A 64 35.42 -31.98 11.25
C ASN A 64 35.80 -31.09 10.07
N LEU A 65 36.09 -29.82 10.34
CA LEU A 65 36.59 -28.87 9.36
C LEU A 65 38.07 -28.63 9.57
N ALA A 66 38.83 -28.54 8.48
CA ALA A 66 40.22 -28.11 8.54
C ALA A 66 40.29 -26.63 8.95
N PHE A 67 41.38 -26.28 9.63
CA PHE A 67 41.64 -24.90 10.06
C PHE A 67 41.53 -23.92 8.87
N GLU A 68 40.95 -22.74 9.12
CA GLU A 68 40.74 -21.67 8.13
C GLU A 68 39.92 -22.06 6.88
N THR A 69 39.15 -23.15 6.92
CA THR A 69 38.29 -23.55 5.79
C THR A 69 36.93 -22.85 5.84
N PRO A 70 36.60 -21.93 4.93
CA PRO A 70 35.29 -21.28 4.91
C PRO A 70 34.21 -22.30 4.57
N THR A 71 33.17 -22.37 5.39
CA THR A 71 32.08 -23.33 5.21
C THR A 71 30.73 -22.61 5.24
N ARG A 72 29.76 -23.11 4.47
CA ARG A 72 28.41 -22.56 4.41
C ARG A 72 27.41 -23.59 4.93
N ALA A 73 26.66 -23.21 5.96
CA ALA A 73 25.45 -23.91 6.39
C ALA A 73 24.21 -23.22 5.83
N SER A 74 23.17 -24.00 5.54
CA SER A 74 21.84 -23.49 5.18
C SER A 74 20.76 -24.21 5.97
N PHE A 75 19.69 -23.47 6.25
CA PHE A 75 18.46 -23.95 6.85
C PHE A 75 17.30 -23.20 6.21
N THR A 76 16.12 -23.80 6.27
CA THR A 76 14.91 -23.28 5.64
C THR A 76 13.92 -22.84 6.70
N ILE A 77 13.42 -21.62 6.56
CA ILE A 77 12.30 -21.10 7.35
C ILE A 77 11.04 -21.25 6.52
N THR A 78 10.01 -21.86 7.10
CA THR A 78 8.70 -22.05 6.47
C THR A 78 7.61 -21.43 7.33
N ASN A 79 6.72 -20.66 6.70
CA ASN A 79 5.45 -20.29 7.32
C ASN A 79 4.47 -21.46 7.15
N ALA A 80 4.28 -22.22 8.22
CA ALA A 80 3.34 -23.34 8.28
C ALA A 80 1.94 -22.91 8.80
N GLY A 81 1.72 -21.60 8.97
CA GLY A 81 0.45 -21.02 9.39
C GLY A 81 -0.35 -20.50 8.19
N ASP A 82 -1.52 -19.96 8.49
CA ASP A 82 -2.44 -19.36 7.52
C ASP A 82 -2.40 -17.83 7.51
N GLY A 83 -1.66 -17.22 8.45
CA GLY A 83 -1.40 -15.78 8.48
C GLY A 83 -0.06 -15.37 7.86
N THR A 84 0.07 -14.10 7.47
CA THR A 84 1.30 -13.55 6.91
C THR A 84 2.44 -13.55 7.94
N LEU A 85 3.54 -14.25 7.65
CA LEU A 85 4.75 -14.26 8.50
C LEU A 85 5.70 -13.13 8.08
N LYS A 86 5.95 -12.20 9.00
CA LYS A 86 6.92 -11.11 8.83
C LYS A 86 8.16 -11.37 9.69
N ILE A 87 9.34 -11.39 9.05
CA ILE A 87 10.62 -11.45 9.75
C ILE A 87 11.05 -10.02 10.06
N SER A 88 11.03 -9.64 11.34
CA SER A 88 11.31 -8.26 11.78
C SER A 88 12.80 -7.95 11.95
N ASP A 89 13.64 -8.98 12.09
CA ASP A 89 15.09 -8.84 12.29
C ASP A 89 15.83 -10.03 11.66
N VAL A 90 17.14 -9.90 11.46
CA VAL A 90 17.99 -10.99 10.96
C VAL A 90 17.95 -12.16 11.96
N PRO A 91 17.66 -13.40 11.52
CA PRO A 91 17.63 -14.56 12.42
C PRO A 91 18.96 -14.70 13.18
N ARG A 92 18.87 -14.68 14.51
CA ARG A 92 20.02 -14.80 15.40
C ARG A 92 20.52 -16.24 15.37
N VAL A 93 21.70 -16.47 14.81
CA VAL A 93 22.39 -17.78 14.84
C VAL A 93 23.61 -17.70 15.75
N LYS A 94 23.93 -18.81 16.43
CA LYS A 94 25.12 -18.93 17.28
C LYS A 94 26.01 -20.04 16.74
N ALA A 95 27.25 -19.70 16.41
CA ALA A 95 28.28 -20.70 16.16
C ALA A 95 28.74 -21.26 17.52
N LEU A 96 28.76 -22.59 17.64
CA LEU A 96 29.28 -23.31 18.79
C LEU A 96 30.50 -24.09 18.33
N GLU A 97 31.64 -23.87 18.98
CA GLU A 97 32.85 -24.66 18.72
C GLU A 97 32.70 -26.02 19.40
N GLY A 98 32.83 -27.11 18.63
CA GLY A 98 32.99 -28.46 19.14
C GLY A 98 34.46 -28.73 19.49
N CYS A 99 34.72 -29.54 20.52
CA CYS A 99 36.05 -30.00 20.89
C CYS A 99 36.43 -31.28 20.14
#